data_AF-A0A5D2UYZ5-F1
#
_entry.id   AF-A0A5D2UYZ5-F1
#
_cell.length_a   1.000
_cell.length_b   1.000
_cell.length_c   1.000
_cell.angle_alpha   90.00
_cell.angle_beta   90.00
_cell.angle_gamma   90.00
#
_symmetry.space_group_name_H-M   'P 1'
#
loop_
_entity.id
_entity.type
_entity.pdbx_description
1 polymer ?
#
loop_
_entity_poly.entity_id
_entity_poly.type
_entity_poly.pdbx_seq_one_letter_code
_entity_poly.pdbx_strand_id
1 'polypeptide(L)'
;MNWIKKVFKGCAHKSSEGHYHGHYAEDRQFYAPSGSGDAWREHENEEIDRAIALSLLEESQKGRRVKDDKSQLEDDEQLARAIQESLNFEPPPQYENVNTYQPMPVHFPTGYRICAGCNTEIGCGRFLNCLSAFWHPECFRCHACNLPISDYEFSMSGNYRFHKSCYKEQYHPKCDVCNHFISTNPAGLIEYRAHPFWMQKYCPSHEHDGTPRCCSCERMEPHDTGYVALNDGRKLCLECLDSAVMDTKQCQPLYLDIQEFYESLDMKVEQQVPLLLVERQALNDAREGEKNGHYHMPETRGLCLSEEQTVSTIRRRPRLGTGNRSMDMITEPYKLTRRCDVTAILILYGLPRLLTGSILAHEMMHAWMRLQGFRTLSQDVEEGICQVLAHMWLLTQFDSASDSNGAWTSSSSSSSRLKKGKRSQLERKLGEFFKHQIESDASPVYGDGFRAGHQAVYKYGLRNTLEHIRMTGRFPH
;
A
#
# COMPACT_ATOMS: atom_id res chain seq x y z
N MET A 1 -8.66 23.58 -28.45
CA MET A 1 -8.15 22.19 -28.59
C MET A 1 -6.62 22.11 -28.42
N ASN A 2 -6.05 22.62 -27.32
CA ASN A 2 -4.61 22.59 -27.04
C ASN A 2 -4.21 21.64 -25.89
N TRP A 3 -5.18 21.09 -25.14
CA TRP A 3 -4.93 20.20 -24.00
C TRP A 3 -4.70 18.74 -24.43
N ILE A 4 -5.38 18.26 -25.48
CA ILE A 4 -5.17 16.92 -26.05
C ILE A 4 -3.71 16.74 -26.50
N LYS A 5 -3.08 17.77 -27.08
CA LYS A 5 -1.64 17.73 -27.43
C LYS A 5 -0.71 17.79 -26.21
N LYS A 6 -1.17 18.24 -25.03
CA LYS A 6 -0.40 18.21 -23.77
C LYS A 6 -0.47 16.85 -23.09
N VAL A 7 -1.63 16.18 -23.14
CA VAL A 7 -1.85 14.81 -22.66
C VAL A 7 -0.86 13.82 -23.28
N PHE A 8 -0.56 13.97 -24.57
CA PHE A 8 0.40 13.12 -25.28
C PHE A 8 1.85 13.64 -25.30
N LYS A 9 2.23 14.65 -24.51
CA LYS A 9 3.57 15.28 -24.59
C LYS A 9 4.36 15.38 -23.28
N GLY A 10 3.97 14.62 -22.25
CA GLY A 10 4.59 14.71 -20.93
C GLY A 10 5.15 13.39 -20.39
N CYS A 11 6.36 13.01 -20.79
CA CYS A 11 7.44 12.58 -19.88
C CYS A 11 8.73 12.31 -20.70
N ALA A 12 9.51 13.35 -20.95
CA ALA A 12 10.91 13.21 -21.36
C ALA A 12 11.78 13.53 -20.14
N HIS A 13 11.93 12.56 -19.23
CA HIS A 13 12.94 12.68 -18.19
C HIS A 13 14.27 12.18 -18.73
N LYS A 14 15.15 13.14 -19.06
CA LYS A 14 16.59 12.92 -19.20
C LYS A 14 17.11 12.42 -17.86
N SER A 15 17.57 11.17 -17.84
CA SER A 15 18.39 10.59 -16.79
C SER A 15 19.74 11.32 -16.76
N SER A 16 20.00 12.08 -15.69
CA SER A 16 21.37 12.49 -15.35
C SER A 16 21.97 11.39 -14.48
N GLU A 17 23.06 10.78 -14.97
CA GLU A 17 23.89 9.83 -14.23
C GLU A 17 24.40 10.43 -12.92
N GLY A 18 24.05 9.78 -11.81
CA GLY A 18 24.75 9.87 -10.54
C GLY A 18 25.11 8.46 -10.12
N HIS A 19 26.38 8.09 -10.31
CA HIS A 19 26.93 6.81 -9.91
C HIS A 19 26.83 6.62 -8.39
N TYR A 20 26.16 5.57 -7.94
CA TYR A 20 26.43 4.90 -6.68
C TYR A 20 26.43 3.39 -6.90
N HIS A 21 27.59 2.80 -6.67
CA HIS A 21 27.89 1.38 -6.86
C HIS A 21 27.33 0.57 -5.67
N GLY A 22 26.47 -0.42 -5.95
CA GLY A 22 26.05 -1.45 -5.01
C GLY A 22 25.94 -2.78 -5.75
N HIS A 23 26.85 -3.69 -5.44
CA HIS A 23 27.06 -4.97 -6.12
C HIS A 23 25.83 -5.89 -5.99
N TYR A 24 25.29 -6.33 -7.13
CA TYR A 24 24.38 -7.47 -7.23
C TYR A 24 25.21 -8.75 -7.29
N ALA A 25 24.77 -9.78 -6.56
CA ALA A 25 24.96 -11.17 -6.94
C ALA A 25 23.63 -11.63 -7.55
N GLU A 26 23.69 -12.05 -8.81
CA GLU A 26 22.61 -12.70 -9.55
C GLU A 26 22.24 -14.04 -8.89
N ASP A 27 20.95 -14.32 -8.76
CA ASP A 27 20.45 -15.60 -9.25
C ASP A 27 18.98 -15.51 -9.68
N ARG A 28 18.68 -16.26 -10.74
CA ARG A 28 17.53 -16.15 -11.63
C ARG A 28 16.72 -17.43 -11.55
N GLN A 29 15.44 -17.41 -11.14
CA GLN A 29 14.42 -18.35 -11.64
C GLN A 29 12.98 -18.03 -11.16
N PHE A 30 12.11 -17.78 -12.16
CA PHE A 30 10.67 -18.07 -12.33
C PHE A 30 9.63 -17.81 -11.22
N TYR A 31 8.61 -17.01 -11.58
CA TYR A 31 7.25 -17.12 -11.04
C TYR A 31 6.26 -17.39 -12.19
N ALA A 32 5.52 -18.48 -12.08
CA ALA A 32 4.23 -18.71 -12.73
C ALA A 32 3.15 -18.72 -11.63
N PRO A 33 1.93 -18.21 -11.87
CA PRO A 33 0.85 -18.30 -10.89
C PRO A 33 0.08 -19.61 -11.07
N SER A 34 0.07 -20.45 -10.04
CA SER A 34 -0.75 -21.67 -10.00
C SER A 34 -2.09 -21.39 -9.31
N GLY A 35 -3.18 -21.58 -10.04
CA GLY A 35 -4.52 -21.69 -9.50
C GLY A 35 -5.29 -22.80 -10.22
N SER A 36 -5.44 -23.96 -9.56
CA SER A 36 -6.60 -24.87 -9.61
C SER A 36 -6.21 -26.19 -8.94
N GLY A 37 -7.05 -26.73 -8.04
CA GLY A 37 -6.82 -28.07 -7.49
C GLY A 37 -7.53 -28.41 -6.19
N ASP A 38 -8.84 -28.13 -6.06
CA ASP A 38 -9.63 -28.48 -4.86
C ASP A 38 -10.35 -29.85 -4.96
N ALA A 39 -9.88 -30.80 -5.79
CA ALA A 39 -10.55 -32.10 -5.92
C ALA A 39 -9.65 -33.33 -5.72
N TRP A 40 -8.36 -33.17 -5.41
CA TRP A 40 -7.41 -34.30 -5.27
C TRP A 40 -6.80 -34.46 -3.87
N ARG A 41 -7.18 -33.64 -2.88
CA ARG A 41 -6.54 -33.64 -1.54
C ARG A 41 -7.07 -34.68 -0.55
N GLU A 42 -8.15 -35.39 -0.84
CA GLU A 42 -8.76 -36.27 0.18
C GLU A 42 -8.14 -37.67 0.27
N HIS A 43 -7.42 -38.15 -0.76
CA HIS A 43 -6.81 -39.49 -0.73
C HIS A 43 -5.36 -39.50 -0.21
N GLU A 44 -4.61 -38.39 -0.30
CA GLU A 44 -3.21 -38.31 0.16
C GLU A 44 -3.09 -38.08 1.69
N ASN A 45 -4.13 -37.52 2.33
CA ASN A 45 -4.10 -37.27 3.77
C ASN A 45 -4.18 -38.56 4.61
N GLU A 46 -4.84 -39.62 4.13
CA GLU A 46 -4.94 -40.88 4.86
C GLU A 46 -3.64 -41.70 4.89
N GLU A 47 -2.75 -41.54 3.89
CA GLU A 47 -1.43 -42.19 3.88
C GLU A 47 -0.43 -41.45 4.79
N ILE A 48 -0.54 -40.12 4.85
CA ILE A 48 0.28 -39.28 5.72
C ILE A 48 -0.08 -39.54 7.20
N ASP A 49 -1.37 -39.63 7.52
CA ASP A 49 -1.82 -39.95 8.88
C ASP A 49 -1.43 -41.38 9.32
N ARG A 50 -1.39 -42.34 8.39
CA ARG A 50 -0.86 -43.69 8.67
C ARG A 50 0.64 -43.69 8.94
N ALA A 51 1.41 -42.86 8.24
CA ALA A 51 2.86 -42.75 8.44
C ALA A 51 3.22 -42.10 9.80
N ILE A 52 2.41 -41.14 10.25
CA ILE A 52 2.56 -40.50 11.57
C ILE A 52 2.21 -41.48 12.69
N ALA A 53 1.15 -42.27 12.53
CA ALA A 53 0.77 -43.29 13.52
C ALA A 53 1.81 -44.40 13.68
N LEU A 54 2.49 -44.82 12.60
CA LEU A 54 3.57 -45.81 12.65
C LEU A 54 4.85 -45.25 13.29
N SER A 55 5.14 -43.97 13.08
CA SER A 55 6.32 -43.30 13.67
C SER A 55 6.19 -43.11 15.18
N LEU A 56 4.98 -42.82 15.67
CA LEU A 56 4.69 -42.72 17.11
C LEU A 56 4.71 -44.09 17.83
N LEU A 57 4.38 -45.17 17.12
CA LEU A 57 4.48 -46.54 17.64
C LEU A 57 5.95 -46.99 17.78
N GLU A 58 6.84 -46.59 16.87
CA GLU A 58 8.29 -46.87 16.96
C GLU A 58 8.98 -46.07 18.09
N GLU A 59 8.54 -44.85 18.40
CA GLU A 59 9.08 -44.06 19.52
C GLU A 59 8.66 -44.61 20.89
N SER A 60 7.47 -45.19 21.00
CA SER A 60 6.98 -45.79 22.26
C SER A 60 7.76 -47.04 22.69
N GLN A 61 8.45 -47.73 21.77
CA GLN A 61 9.28 -48.90 22.08
C GLN A 61 10.74 -48.57 22.44
N LYS A 62 11.19 -47.32 22.20
CA LYS A 62 12.54 -46.86 22.60
C LYS A 62 12.61 -46.36 24.05
N GLY A 63 11.48 -46.23 24.74
CA GLY A 63 11.39 -45.76 26.12
C GLY A 63 11.80 -46.75 27.22
N ARG A 64 12.60 -47.80 26.94
CA ARG A 64 12.99 -48.78 27.97
C ARG A 64 14.45 -49.23 27.89
N ARG A 65 15.40 -48.33 28.15
CA ARG A 65 16.70 -48.68 28.80
C ARG A 65 17.19 -47.54 29.70
N VAL A 66 17.21 -47.82 31.00
CA VAL A 66 17.81 -47.02 32.07
C VAL A 66 19.30 -47.39 32.21
N LYS A 67 20.17 -46.37 32.36
CA LYS A 67 21.56 -46.29 32.89
C LYS A 67 22.30 -45.21 32.07
N ASP A 68 22.94 -44.19 32.62
CA ASP A 68 23.90 -44.19 33.72
C ASP A 68 23.98 -42.77 34.34
N ASP A 69 23.47 -42.61 35.55
CA ASP A 69 23.24 -41.33 36.25
C ASP A 69 24.38 -41.02 37.24
N LYS A 70 25.62 -41.32 36.84
CA LYS A 70 26.79 -41.25 37.72
C LYS A 70 27.92 -40.35 37.22
N SER A 71 28.00 -40.08 35.92
CA SER A 71 29.01 -39.19 35.36
C SER A 71 28.62 -37.71 35.44
N GLN A 72 27.33 -37.38 35.45
CA GLN A 72 26.86 -35.99 35.51
C GLN A 72 27.03 -35.34 36.90
N LEU A 73 27.02 -36.12 37.98
CA LEU A 73 27.14 -35.59 39.34
C LEU A 73 28.59 -35.26 39.73
N GLU A 74 29.59 -35.94 39.12
CA GLU A 74 31.02 -35.65 39.37
C GLU A 74 31.50 -34.36 38.68
N ASP A 75 30.92 -34.03 37.52
CA ASP A 75 31.26 -32.81 36.76
C ASP A 75 30.67 -31.55 37.42
N ASP A 76 29.44 -31.64 37.94
CA ASP A 76 28.79 -30.53 38.66
C ASP A 76 29.46 -30.23 40.02
N GLU A 77 30.00 -31.25 40.71
CA GLU A 77 30.74 -31.06 41.97
C GLU A 77 32.13 -30.44 41.76
N GLN A 78 32.77 -30.68 40.61
CA GLN A 78 34.03 -30.03 40.22
C GLN A 78 33.83 -28.56 39.83
N LEU A 79 32.72 -28.25 39.16
CA LEU A 79 32.36 -26.88 38.80
C LEU A 79 32.04 -26.03 40.04
N ALA A 80 31.36 -26.60 41.03
CA ALA A 80 31.06 -25.92 42.29
C ALA A 80 32.33 -25.60 43.12
N ARG A 81 33.32 -26.51 43.14
CA ARG A 81 34.61 -26.27 43.83
C ARG A 81 35.43 -25.14 43.20
N ALA A 82 35.45 -25.04 41.86
CA ALA A 82 36.16 -23.98 41.15
C ALA A 82 35.57 -22.57 41.37
N ILE A 83 34.26 -22.47 41.59
CA ILE A 83 33.57 -21.21 41.90
C ILE A 83 33.84 -20.79 43.35
N GLN A 84 33.99 -21.74 44.27
CA GLN A 84 34.32 -21.46 45.68
C GLN A 84 35.79 -21.05 45.88
N GLU A 85 36.73 -21.61 45.12
CA GLU A 85 38.15 -21.21 45.18
C GLU A 85 38.42 -19.83 44.57
N SER A 86 37.62 -19.38 43.60
CA SER A 86 37.75 -18.03 42.99
C SER A 86 37.18 -16.89 43.84
N LEU A 87 36.52 -17.20 44.97
CA LEU A 87 35.95 -16.22 45.91
C LEU A 87 36.74 -16.04 47.21
N ASN A 88 37.89 -16.69 47.38
CA ASN A 88 38.78 -16.49 48.53
C ASN A 88 39.79 -15.37 48.27
N PHE A 89 39.48 -14.14 48.67
CA PHE A 89 40.48 -13.10 48.92
C PHE A 89 40.65 -12.92 50.44
N GLU A 90 41.89 -13.08 50.92
CA GLU A 90 42.28 -12.76 52.30
C GLU A 90 41.97 -11.28 52.65
N PRO A 91 41.54 -10.97 53.88
CA PRO A 91 41.45 -9.59 54.34
C PRO A 91 42.84 -9.01 54.63
N PRO A 92 43.14 -7.75 54.28
CA PRO A 92 44.40 -7.13 54.62
C PRO A 92 44.48 -6.83 56.14
N PRO A 93 45.69 -6.80 56.73
CA PRO A 93 45.88 -6.69 58.17
C PRO A 93 45.45 -5.33 58.71
N GLN A 94 44.77 -5.36 59.86
CA GLN A 94 44.49 -4.18 60.68
C GLN A 94 45.82 -3.64 61.23
N TYR A 95 46.16 -2.40 60.86
CA TYR A 95 47.21 -1.63 61.54
C TYR A 95 46.59 -0.37 62.15
N GLU A 96 46.91 -0.19 63.43
CA GLU A 96 46.40 0.84 64.30
C GLU A 96 46.80 2.26 63.87
N ASN A 97 45.94 3.17 64.29
CA ASN A 97 46.01 4.62 64.26
C ASN A 97 47.34 5.18 64.82
N VAL A 98 48.20 5.75 63.96
CA VAL A 98 49.13 6.81 64.35
C VAL A 98 49.19 7.89 63.26
N ASN A 99 48.75 9.08 63.66
CA ASN A 99 48.67 10.32 62.92
C ASN A 99 50.03 11.07 62.94
N THR A 100 50.77 11.17 61.83
CA THR A 100 51.60 12.35 61.50
C THR A 100 52.26 12.25 60.11
N TYR A 101 52.43 13.43 59.47
CA TYR A 101 53.26 13.79 58.30
C TYR A 101 52.52 14.20 57.01
N GLN A 102 52.88 15.41 56.57
CA GLN A 102 52.32 16.28 55.53
C GLN A 102 52.52 15.77 54.09
N PRO A 103 51.76 16.28 53.10
CA PRO A 103 51.71 15.72 51.75
C PRO A 103 52.86 16.21 50.86
N MET A 104 53.57 15.27 50.25
CA MET A 104 54.46 15.52 49.10
C MET A 104 53.74 15.11 47.80
N PRO A 105 53.69 15.98 46.77
CA PRO A 105 52.95 15.72 45.54
C PRO A 105 53.76 14.82 44.60
N VAL A 106 53.40 13.54 44.55
CA VAL A 106 53.99 12.61 43.58
C VAL A 106 53.35 12.88 42.22
N HIS A 107 54.09 13.58 41.36
CA HIS A 107 53.76 13.76 39.95
C HIS A 107 53.81 12.40 39.26
N PHE A 108 52.66 11.86 38.89
CA PHE A 108 52.59 10.83 37.87
C PHE A 108 52.78 11.51 36.51
N PRO A 109 53.56 10.94 35.57
CA PRO A 109 53.55 11.38 34.19
C PRO A 109 52.19 11.01 33.59
N THR A 110 51.19 11.87 33.80
CA THR A 110 49.89 11.79 33.16
C THR A 110 50.10 11.98 31.68
N GLY A 111 50.04 10.88 30.91
CA GLY A 111 49.77 11.00 29.48
C GLY A 111 48.53 11.89 29.31
N TYR A 112 48.71 13.05 28.67
CA TYR A 112 47.68 14.06 28.48
C TYR A 112 46.47 13.43 27.79
N ARG A 113 45.36 13.25 28.53
CA ARG A 113 44.10 12.74 27.97
C ARG A 113 43.27 13.94 27.56
N ILE A 114 43.15 14.19 26.26
CA ILE A 114 42.32 15.28 25.73
C ILE A 114 40.93 14.72 25.44
N CYS A 115 39.89 15.39 25.94
CA CYS A 115 38.50 15.00 25.70
C CYS A 115 38.11 15.29 24.25
N ALA A 116 37.73 14.26 23.48
CA ALA A 116 37.33 14.41 22.08
C ALA A 116 36.01 15.19 21.86
N GLY A 117 35.24 15.47 22.93
CA GLY A 117 34.00 16.26 22.83
C GLY A 117 34.19 17.76 23.06
N CYS A 118 35.17 18.18 23.86
CA CYS A 118 35.39 19.59 24.22
C CYS A 118 36.84 20.07 24.05
N ASN A 119 37.74 19.17 23.64
CA ASN A 119 39.17 19.41 23.43
C ASN A 119 39.94 19.93 24.65
N THR A 120 39.40 19.75 25.86
CA THR A 120 40.07 20.10 27.11
C THR A 120 40.68 18.88 27.78
N GLU A 121 41.65 19.12 28.66
CA GLU A 121 42.33 18.06 29.42
C GLU A 121 41.38 17.39 30.40
N ILE A 122 41.43 16.06 30.44
CA ILE A 122 40.74 15.22 31.39
C ILE A 122 41.67 15.04 32.60
N GLY A 123 41.34 15.70 33.70
CA GLY A 123 42.08 15.59 34.97
C GLY A 123 41.92 14.23 35.65
N CYS A 124 42.26 14.15 36.95
CA CYS A 124 42.25 12.92 37.75
C CYS A 124 40.84 12.35 38.09
N GLY A 125 39.80 12.73 37.35
CA GLY A 125 38.41 12.31 37.57
C GLY A 125 37.98 11.07 36.79
N ARG A 126 36.70 10.71 36.87
CA ARG A 126 36.10 9.63 36.04
C ARG A 126 36.10 10.05 34.57
N PHE A 127 36.53 9.16 33.68
CA PHE A 127 36.59 9.39 32.24
C PHE A 127 36.12 8.16 31.48
N LEU A 128 35.60 8.37 30.27
CA LEU A 128 35.20 7.30 29.37
C LEU A 128 36.29 7.09 28.32
N ASN A 129 36.65 5.84 28.06
CA ASN A 129 37.52 5.44 26.96
C ASN A 129 36.70 4.59 25.99
N CYS A 130 36.38 5.17 24.83
CA CYS A 130 35.61 4.48 23.80
C CYS A 130 35.88 5.09 22.44
N LEU A 131 35.71 4.30 21.36
CA LEU A 131 35.98 4.73 19.98
C LEU A 131 37.41 5.25 19.80
N SER A 132 38.38 4.61 20.44
CA SER A 132 39.80 5.01 20.45
C SER A 132 40.07 6.45 20.93
N ALA A 133 39.17 7.01 21.74
CA ALA A 133 39.29 8.37 22.27
C ALA A 133 38.84 8.47 23.73
N PHE A 134 39.29 9.53 24.42
CA PHE A 134 38.90 9.84 25.78
C PHE A 134 37.80 10.90 25.81
N TRP A 135 36.86 10.76 26.74
CA TRP A 135 35.73 11.66 26.88
C TRP A 135 35.47 11.98 28.36
N HIS A 136 35.10 13.22 28.65
CA HIS A 136 34.38 13.52 29.88
C HIS A 136 33.02 12.80 29.83
N PRO A 137 32.53 12.25 30.96
CA PRO A 137 31.20 11.64 31.02
C PRO A 137 30.10 12.58 30.47
N GLU A 138 30.20 13.86 30.82
CA GLU A 138 29.27 14.90 30.35
C GLU A 138 29.44 15.28 28.88
N CYS A 139 30.57 14.98 28.24
CA CYS A 139 30.81 15.30 26.83
C CYS A 139 30.42 14.15 25.89
N PHE A 140 30.25 12.93 26.42
CA PHE A 140 29.82 11.77 25.64
C PHE A 140 28.28 11.74 25.57
N ARG A 141 27.71 12.52 24.63
CA ARG A 141 26.27 12.78 24.55
C ARG A 141 25.59 12.08 23.38
N CYS A 142 24.33 11.72 23.60
CA CYS A 142 23.42 11.26 22.55
C CYS A 142 23.03 12.42 21.64
N HIS A 143 23.12 12.24 20.33
CA HIS A 143 22.80 13.27 19.35
C HIS A 143 21.30 13.59 19.30
N ALA A 144 20.43 12.62 19.61
CA ALA A 144 18.97 12.82 19.57
C ALA A 144 18.44 13.61 20.77
N CYS A 145 18.87 13.27 22.00
CA CYS A 145 18.32 13.89 23.23
C CYS A 145 19.29 14.86 23.92
N ASN A 146 20.54 14.95 23.45
CA ASN A 146 21.63 15.77 24.01
C ASN A 146 22.00 15.48 25.48
N LEU A 147 21.52 14.35 26.03
CA LEU A 147 21.89 13.87 27.36
C LEU A 147 23.14 12.98 27.29
N PRO A 148 23.95 12.93 28.37
CA PRO A 148 25.08 12.01 28.49
C PRO A 148 24.64 10.54 28.31
N ILE A 149 25.46 9.76 27.62
CA ILE A 149 25.31 8.31 27.51
C ILE A 149 26.18 7.67 28.59
N SER A 150 25.55 7.17 29.64
CA SER A 150 26.20 6.41 30.72
C SER A 150 26.06 4.90 30.55
N ASP A 151 25.29 4.44 29.57
CA ASP A 151 25.06 3.02 29.31
C ASP A 151 26.33 2.34 28.78
N TYR A 152 26.52 1.07 29.15
CA TYR A 152 27.65 0.27 28.67
C TYR A 152 27.61 0.03 27.15
N GLU A 153 26.40 -0.03 26.58
CA GLU A 153 26.18 -0.28 25.16
C GLU A 153 25.39 0.89 24.53
N PHE A 154 25.84 1.36 23.38
CA PHE A 154 25.24 2.48 22.65
C PHE A 154 25.23 2.20 21.15
N SER A 155 24.44 2.95 20.39
CA SER A 155 24.32 2.78 18.94
C SER A 155 24.99 3.93 18.20
N MET A 156 25.53 3.63 17.01
CA MET A 156 26.18 4.62 16.15
C MET A 156 25.49 4.71 14.79
N SER A 157 25.34 5.93 14.28
CA SER A 157 25.01 6.21 12.88
C SER A 157 26.07 7.14 12.32
N GLY A 158 27.00 6.61 11.54
CA GLY A 158 28.22 7.34 11.15
C GLY A 158 29.01 7.81 12.36
N ASN A 159 29.20 9.13 12.49
CA ASN A 159 29.93 9.76 13.61
C ASN A 159 29.03 10.14 14.80
N TYR A 160 27.72 9.95 14.69
CA TYR A 160 26.76 10.31 15.72
C TYR A 160 26.48 9.13 16.64
N ARG A 161 26.41 9.43 17.94
CA ARG A 161 26.19 8.46 19.02
C ARG A 161 24.79 8.64 19.56
N PHE A 162 24.14 7.54 19.90
CA PHE A 162 22.78 7.53 20.39
C PHE A 162 22.65 6.55 21.54
N HIS A 163 21.77 6.84 22.50
CA HIS A 163 21.23 5.79 23.36
C HIS A 163 20.59 4.71 22.48
N LYS A 164 20.63 3.43 22.89
CA LYS A 164 19.98 2.34 22.14
C LYS A 164 18.49 2.63 21.90
N SER A 165 17.81 3.17 22.90
CA SER A 165 16.41 3.59 22.82
C SER A 165 16.21 4.75 21.82
N CYS A 166 17.03 5.80 21.89
CA CYS A 166 16.95 6.93 20.96
C CYS A 166 17.25 6.52 19.51
N TYR A 167 18.23 5.64 19.30
CA TYR A 167 18.52 5.09 17.99
C TYR A 167 17.34 4.29 17.45
N LYS A 168 16.75 3.44 18.29
CA LYS A 168 15.55 2.67 17.94
C LYS A 168 14.40 3.60 17.57
N GLU A 169 14.09 4.62 18.38
CA GLU A 169 13.02 5.57 18.06
C GLU A 169 13.23 6.31 16.73
N GLN A 170 14.47 6.59 16.35
CA GLN A 170 14.77 7.37 15.16
C GLN A 170 14.91 6.54 13.87
N TYR A 171 15.46 5.33 13.98
CA TYR A 171 15.83 4.51 12.81
C TYR A 171 15.02 3.22 12.68
N HIS A 172 14.36 2.77 13.75
CA HIS A 172 13.57 1.55 13.71
C HIS A 172 12.20 1.84 13.08
N PRO A 173 11.81 1.18 11.98
CA PRO A 173 10.51 1.42 11.37
C PRO A 173 9.39 1.00 12.32
N LYS A 174 8.36 1.85 12.38
CA LYS A 174 7.08 1.56 13.02
C LYS A 174 6.10 1.04 11.97
N CYS A 175 5.20 0.15 12.39
CA CYS A 175 4.12 -0.34 11.56
C CYS A 175 2.99 0.70 11.52
N ASP A 176 2.57 1.10 10.33
CA ASP A 176 1.47 2.05 10.11
C ASP A 176 0.08 1.46 10.44
N VAL A 177 0.01 0.18 10.81
CA VAL A 177 -1.23 -0.51 11.20
C VAL A 177 -1.33 -0.61 12.72
N CYS A 178 -0.39 -1.31 13.36
CA CYS A 178 -0.43 -1.52 14.81
C CYS A 178 0.31 -0.45 15.63
N ASN A 179 1.01 0.49 14.98
CA ASN A 179 1.82 1.55 15.60
C ASN A 179 2.95 1.08 16.53
N HIS A 180 3.35 -0.19 16.41
CA HIS A 180 4.49 -0.77 17.12
C HIS A 180 5.74 -0.82 16.22
N PHE A 181 6.92 -0.91 16.83
CA PHE A 181 8.15 -1.23 16.09
C PHE A 181 8.04 -2.60 15.44
N ILE A 182 8.38 -2.68 14.15
CA ILE A 182 8.31 -3.93 13.40
C ILE A 182 9.37 -4.89 13.95
N SER A 183 9.00 -6.10 14.36
CA SER A 183 9.99 -6.97 15.00
C SER A 183 11.04 -7.47 14.01
N THR A 184 12.25 -7.67 14.53
CA THR A 184 13.34 -8.31 13.81
C THR A 184 13.08 -9.82 13.69
N ASN A 185 13.36 -10.41 12.54
CA ASN A 185 13.26 -11.85 12.33
C ASN A 185 14.39 -12.60 13.08
N PRO A 186 14.36 -13.95 13.16
CA PRO A 186 15.38 -14.73 13.85
C PRO A 186 16.82 -14.52 13.34
N ALA A 187 16.98 -14.04 12.10
CA ALA A 187 18.27 -13.72 11.50
C ALA A 187 18.79 -12.32 11.86
N GLY A 188 18.09 -11.56 12.71
CA GLY A 188 18.51 -10.21 13.08
C GLY A 188 18.16 -9.13 12.03
N LEU A 189 17.36 -9.44 11.02
CA LEU A 189 16.93 -8.51 9.97
C LEU A 189 15.49 -8.03 10.19
N ILE A 190 15.23 -6.76 9.88
CA ILE A 190 13.88 -6.17 9.96
C ILE A 190 13.18 -6.42 8.64
N GLU A 191 12.18 -7.31 8.64
CA GLU A 191 11.32 -7.57 7.49
C GLU A 191 9.97 -6.87 7.65
N TYR A 192 9.57 -6.10 6.65
CA TYR A 192 8.25 -5.47 6.59
C TYR A 192 7.66 -5.57 5.19
N ARG A 193 6.34 -5.51 5.11
CA ARG A 193 5.62 -5.34 3.84
C ARG A 193 5.31 -3.87 3.64
N ALA A 194 5.23 -3.45 2.38
CA ALA A 194 4.86 -2.09 2.04
C ALA A 194 3.85 -2.08 0.88
N HIS A 195 2.86 -1.20 0.97
CA HIS A 195 1.99 -0.97 -0.17
C HIS A 195 2.81 -0.32 -1.31
N PRO A 196 2.82 -0.86 -2.55
CA PRO A 196 3.70 -0.39 -3.63
C PRO A 196 3.58 1.10 -3.96
N PHE A 197 2.35 1.62 -3.99
CA PHE A 197 2.10 3.05 -4.25
C PHE A 197 2.16 3.94 -3.00
N TRP A 198 1.41 3.59 -1.94
CA TRP A 198 1.31 4.45 -0.74
C TRP A 198 2.55 4.43 0.15
N MET A 199 3.41 3.42 -0.02
CA MET A 199 4.55 3.14 0.85
C MET A 199 4.15 2.95 2.33
N GLN A 200 2.89 2.57 2.59
CA GLN A 200 2.40 2.22 3.93
C GLN A 200 3.14 0.96 4.39
N LYS A 201 3.96 1.08 5.45
CA LYS A 201 4.80 -0.01 5.98
C LYS A 201 4.05 -0.74 7.06
N TYR A 202 4.00 -2.06 7.00
CA TYR A 202 3.29 -2.86 7.99
C TYR A 202 3.95 -4.19 8.28
N CYS A 203 3.63 -4.74 9.46
CA CYS A 203 4.08 -6.06 9.88
C CYS A 203 3.56 -7.13 8.91
N PRO A 204 4.39 -8.11 8.50
CA PRO A 204 3.94 -9.20 7.63
C PRO A 204 2.74 -9.99 8.17
N SER A 205 2.54 -10.04 9.49
CA SER A 205 1.38 -10.69 10.13
C SER A 205 0.03 -10.12 9.68
N HIS A 206 -0.02 -8.84 9.32
CA HIS A 206 -1.27 -8.19 8.88
C HIS A 206 -1.78 -8.69 7.52
N GLU A 207 -0.98 -9.45 6.77
CA GLU A 207 -1.43 -10.15 5.56
C GLU A 207 -2.43 -11.28 5.89
N HIS A 208 -2.39 -11.81 7.11
CA HIS A 208 -3.09 -13.05 7.48
C HIS A 208 -3.97 -12.95 8.73
N ASP A 209 -3.89 -11.85 9.49
CA ASP A 209 -4.65 -11.67 10.74
C ASP A 209 -6.07 -11.11 10.55
N GLY A 210 -6.49 -10.90 9.30
CA GLY A 210 -7.80 -10.35 8.97
C GLY A 210 -7.88 -8.83 9.03
N THR A 211 -6.76 -8.11 9.14
CA THR A 211 -6.71 -6.65 9.02
C THR A 211 -7.33 -6.22 7.68
N PRO A 212 -8.43 -5.45 7.70
CA PRO A 212 -9.13 -5.12 6.48
C PRO A 212 -8.38 -4.08 5.67
N ARG A 213 -8.61 -4.10 4.35
CA ARG A 213 -8.11 -3.10 3.41
C ARG A 213 -9.24 -2.19 2.95
N CYS A 214 -8.91 -0.94 2.65
CA CYS A 214 -9.83 -0.01 2.02
C CYS A 214 -10.16 -0.53 0.62
N CYS A 215 -11.44 -0.69 0.29
CA CYS A 215 -11.87 -1.19 -1.02
C CYS A 215 -11.55 -0.25 -2.19
N SER A 216 -11.12 0.99 -1.89
CA SER A 216 -10.78 1.99 -2.90
C SER A 216 -9.28 2.26 -2.99
N CYS A 217 -8.56 2.41 -1.88
CA CYS A 217 -7.12 2.74 -1.91
C CYS A 217 -6.21 1.60 -1.46
N GLU A 218 -6.76 0.44 -1.10
CA GLU A 218 -6.04 -0.80 -0.76
C GLU A 218 -5.10 -0.73 0.47
N ARG A 219 -5.00 0.44 1.11
CA ARG A 219 -4.35 0.61 2.41
C ARG A 219 -5.03 -0.22 3.48
N MET A 220 -4.22 -0.77 4.38
CA MET A 220 -4.71 -1.48 5.56
C MET A 220 -5.27 -0.51 6.59
N GLU A 221 -6.33 -0.93 7.29
CA GLU A 221 -6.95 -0.21 8.41
C GLU A 221 -5.99 -0.14 9.60
N PRO A 222 -5.54 1.06 10.02
CA PRO A 222 -4.76 1.19 11.23
C PRO A 222 -5.61 0.94 12.48
N HIS A 223 -5.01 0.37 13.53
CA HIS A 223 -5.71 0.03 14.77
C HIS A 223 -6.27 1.24 15.51
N ASP A 224 -5.68 2.43 15.31
CA ASP A 224 -6.08 3.68 15.94
C ASP A 224 -7.14 4.46 15.14
N THR A 225 -7.41 4.06 13.90
CA THR A 225 -8.32 4.76 12.99
C THR A 225 -9.31 3.80 12.36
N GLY A 226 -10.56 3.87 12.81
CA GLY A 226 -11.62 3.00 12.30
C GLY A 226 -12.04 3.34 10.86
N TYR A 227 -12.07 2.34 9.99
CA TYR A 227 -12.68 2.42 8.67
C TYR A 227 -14.20 2.29 8.77
N VAL A 228 -14.91 2.86 7.80
CA VAL A 228 -16.36 2.76 7.70
C VAL A 228 -16.73 1.48 6.95
N ALA A 229 -17.57 0.66 7.57
CA ALA A 229 -18.16 -0.49 6.92
C ALA A 229 -19.37 -0.06 6.08
N LEU A 230 -19.38 -0.47 4.81
CA LEU A 230 -20.51 -0.37 3.89
C LEU A 230 -21.47 -1.56 4.10
N ASN A 231 -22.70 -1.44 3.60
CA ASN A 231 -23.73 -2.48 3.82
C ASN A 231 -23.42 -3.81 3.13
N ASP A 232 -22.58 -3.77 2.09
CA ASP A 232 -22.15 -4.96 1.35
C ASP A 232 -20.90 -5.63 1.96
N GLY A 233 -20.46 -5.17 3.14
CA GLY A 233 -19.31 -5.70 3.88
C GLY A 233 -17.97 -5.06 3.52
N ARG A 234 -17.89 -4.22 2.47
CA ARG A 234 -16.65 -3.52 2.13
C ARG A 234 -16.28 -2.49 3.20
N LYS A 235 -14.98 -2.22 3.31
CA LYS A 235 -14.41 -1.22 4.24
C LYS A 235 -13.86 -0.03 3.47
N LEU A 236 -14.16 1.17 3.93
CA LEU A 236 -13.72 2.41 3.31
C LEU A 236 -13.00 3.29 4.34
N CYS A 237 -11.77 3.69 4.03
CA CYS A 237 -11.04 4.63 4.87
C CYS A 237 -11.70 6.03 4.81
N LEU A 238 -11.49 6.84 5.86
CA LEU A 238 -12.09 8.18 5.97
C LEU A 238 -11.69 9.09 4.79
N GLU A 239 -10.45 8.99 4.33
CA GLU A 239 -9.94 9.74 3.17
C GLU A 239 -10.70 9.42 1.87
N CYS A 240 -11.04 8.15 1.64
CA CYS A 240 -11.81 7.76 0.47
C CYS A 240 -13.30 8.10 0.64
N LEU A 241 -13.81 8.04 1.87
CA LEU A 241 -15.19 8.39 2.21
C LEU A 241 -15.52 9.86 1.89
N ASP A 242 -14.58 10.78 2.10
CA ASP A 242 -14.77 12.23 1.86
C ASP A 242 -15.25 12.56 0.44
N SER A 243 -14.91 11.73 -0.54
CA SER A 243 -15.32 11.92 -1.94
C SER A 243 -16.19 10.78 -2.48
N ALA A 244 -16.67 9.89 -1.61
CA ALA A 244 -17.42 8.71 -2.02
C ALA A 244 -18.81 9.07 -2.56
N VAL A 245 -19.19 8.47 -3.69
CA VAL A 245 -20.51 8.63 -4.30
C VAL A 245 -21.45 7.56 -3.77
N MET A 246 -22.46 7.96 -2.99
CA MET A 246 -23.29 7.03 -2.22
C MET A 246 -24.66 6.73 -2.83
N ASP A 247 -25.11 7.54 -3.79
CA ASP A 247 -26.42 7.37 -4.44
C ASP A 247 -26.41 7.93 -5.88
N THR A 248 -27.40 7.52 -6.68
CA THR A 248 -27.50 7.90 -8.09
C THR A 248 -27.59 9.41 -8.30
N LYS A 249 -28.23 10.15 -7.39
CA LYS A 249 -28.39 11.61 -7.51
C LYS A 249 -27.04 12.33 -7.35
N GLN A 250 -26.21 11.86 -6.42
CA GLN A 250 -24.85 12.38 -6.24
C GLN A 250 -23.93 12.08 -7.43
N CYS A 251 -24.23 11.02 -8.19
CA CYS A 251 -23.46 10.68 -9.40
C CYS A 251 -23.81 11.55 -10.61
N GLN A 252 -25.00 12.17 -10.63
CA GLN A 252 -25.49 12.92 -11.80
C GLN A 252 -24.53 14.03 -12.28
N PRO A 253 -23.92 14.87 -11.44
CA PRO A 253 -22.95 15.87 -11.89
C PRO A 253 -21.72 15.25 -12.55
N LEU A 254 -21.30 14.07 -12.07
CA LEU A 254 -20.18 13.32 -12.64
C LEU A 254 -20.55 12.74 -14.00
N TYR A 255 -21.78 12.22 -14.15
CA TYR A 255 -22.31 11.77 -15.44
C TYR A 255 -22.29 12.87 -16.50
N LEU A 256 -22.69 14.10 -16.14
CA LEU A 256 -22.61 15.25 -17.03
C LEU A 256 -21.16 15.61 -17.40
N ASP A 257 -20.21 15.56 -16.45
CA ASP A 257 -18.76 15.77 -16.73
C ASP A 257 -18.22 14.72 -17.72
N ILE A 258 -18.67 13.46 -17.61
CA ILE A 258 -18.31 12.41 -18.58
C ILE A 258 -18.95 12.67 -19.95
N GLN A 259 -20.21 13.06 -20.02
CA GLN A 259 -20.85 13.40 -21.30
C GLN A 259 -20.14 14.56 -22.00
N GLU A 260 -19.76 15.61 -21.26
CA GLU A 260 -18.96 16.73 -21.79
C GLU A 260 -17.57 16.27 -22.25
N PHE A 261 -16.92 15.38 -21.50
CA PHE A 261 -15.64 14.78 -21.90
C PHE A 261 -15.76 14.04 -23.24
N TYR A 262 -16.76 13.19 -23.41
CA TYR A 262 -17.01 12.47 -24.67
C TYR A 262 -17.38 13.41 -25.82
N GLU A 263 -18.19 14.45 -25.58
CA GLU A 263 -18.49 15.48 -26.58
C GLU A 263 -17.22 16.24 -26.99
N SER A 264 -16.30 16.51 -26.06
CA SER A 264 -15.01 17.15 -26.36
C SER A 264 -14.08 16.30 -27.24
N LEU A 265 -14.33 14.99 -27.31
CA LEU A 265 -13.63 14.03 -28.17
C LEU A 265 -14.34 13.80 -29.51
N ASP A 266 -15.42 14.53 -29.81
CA ASP A 266 -16.28 14.32 -30.98
C ASP A 266 -17.00 12.95 -30.95
N MET A 267 -17.27 12.44 -29.74
CA MET A 267 -17.85 11.12 -29.47
C MET A 267 -19.17 11.25 -28.69
N LYS A 268 -20.07 12.11 -29.16
CA LYS A 268 -21.34 12.39 -28.48
C LYS A 268 -22.21 11.13 -28.37
N VAL A 269 -22.65 10.82 -27.15
CA VAL A 269 -23.65 9.78 -26.89
C VAL A 269 -25.02 10.42 -26.90
N GLU A 270 -25.75 10.29 -28.03
CA GLU A 270 -27.05 10.95 -28.23
C GLU A 270 -28.17 10.34 -27.37
N GLN A 271 -28.06 9.06 -27.07
CA GLN A 271 -29.02 8.37 -26.24
C GLN A 271 -28.84 8.74 -24.75
N GLN A 272 -29.96 8.99 -24.06
CA GLN A 272 -29.97 8.99 -22.60
C GLN A 272 -29.86 7.57 -22.06
N VAL A 273 -28.64 7.17 -21.70
CA VAL A 273 -28.38 5.90 -21.01
C VAL A 273 -28.62 6.10 -19.51
N PRO A 274 -29.54 5.36 -18.87
CA PRO A 274 -29.72 5.41 -17.42
C PRO A 274 -28.44 5.01 -16.68
N LEU A 275 -28.02 5.83 -15.70
CA LEU A 275 -26.94 5.53 -14.78
C LEU A 275 -27.53 5.13 -13.42
N LEU A 276 -27.16 3.96 -12.90
CA LEU A 276 -27.66 3.45 -11.62
C LEU A 276 -26.51 3.05 -10.70
N LEU A 277 -26.52 3.56 -9.47
CA LEU A 277 -25.66 3.03 -8.41
C LEU A 277 -26.32 1.82 -7.76
N VAL A 278 -25.52 0.76 -7.57
CA VAL A 278 -25.99 -0.56 -7.12
C VAL A 278 -25.04 -1.16 -6.09
N GLU A 279 -25.55 -2.12 -5.33
CA GLU A 279 -24.73 -2.95 -4.43
C GLU A 279 -23.97 -4.03 -5.20
N ARG A 280 -22.94 -4.59 -4.55
CA ARG A 280 -22.12 -5.68 -5.11
C ARG A 280 -22.96 -6.88 -5.56
N GLN A 281 -23.97 -7.28 -4.79
CA GLN A 281 -24.83 -8.39 -5.15
C GLN A 281 -25.61 -8.11 -6.43
N ALA A 282 -26.27 -6.95 -6.53
CA ALA A 282 -27.03 -6.57 -7.71
C ALA A 282 -26.15 -6.46 -8.96
N LEU A 283 -24.89 -6.04 -8.82
CA LEU A 283 -23.94 -5.99 -9.93
C LEU A 283 -23.51 -7.40 -10.39
N ASN A 284 -23.30 -8.33 -9.44
CA ASN A 284 -22.99 -9.73 -9.75
C ASN A 284 -24.18 -10.41 -10.44
N ASP A 285 -25.40 -10.24 -9.93
CA ASP A 285 -26.63 -10.78 -10.52
C ASP A 285 -26.88 -10.20 -11.93
N ALA A 286 -26.58 -8.92 -12.12
CA ALA A 286 -26.68 -8.27 -13.42
C ALA A 286 -25.68 -8.84 -14.43
N ARG A 287 -24.45 -9.12 -13.97
CA ARG A 287 -23.41 -9.75 -14.79
C ARG A 287 -23.78 -11.16 -15.22
N GLU A 288 -24.38 -11.97 -14.33
CA GLU A 288 -24.84 -13.33 -14.66
C GLU A 288 -25.99 -13.35 -15.69
N GLY A 289 -26.83 -12.31 -15.68
CA GLY A 289 -27.93 -12.16 -16.63
C GLY A 289 -27.52 -11.68 -18.03
N GLU A 290 -26.31 -11.12 -18.19
CA GLU A 290 -25.85 -10.52 -19.44
C GLU A 290 -25.18 -11.57 -20.34
N LYS A 291 -25.83 -11.88 -21.48
CA LYS A 291 -25.34 -12.90 -22.43
C LYS A 291 -24.03 -12.50 -23.12
N ASN A 292 -23.76 -11.20 -23.21
CA ASN A 292 -22.53 -10.61 -23.73
C ASN A 292 -21.57 -10.15 -22.61
N GLY A 293 -21.79 -10.61 -21.37
CA GLY A 293 -20.94 -10.26 -20.23
C GLY A 293 -19.53 -10.83 -20.40
N HIS A 294 -18.53 -9.95 -20.48
CA HIS A 294 -17.14 -10.35 -20.51
C HIS A 294 -16.73 -10.87 -19.13
N TYR A 295 -16.26 -12.12 -19.06
CA TYR A 295 -15.77 -12.72 -17.83
C TYR A 295 -14.39 -12.13 -17.48
N HIS A 296 -14.22 -11.79 -16.19
CA HIS A 296 -12.98 -11.88 -15.40
C HIS A 296 -12.23 -10.59 -14.98
N MET A 297 -12.76 -9.90 -13.95
CA MET A 297 -11.96 -9.31 -12.85
C MET A 297 -12.43 -9.90 -11.51
N PRO A 298 -11.58 -10.00 -10.46
CA PRO A 298 -11.98 -10.50 -9.14
C PRO A 298 -13.13 -9.69 -8.51
N GLU A 299 -13.27 -8.41 -8.87
CA GLU A 299 -14.40 -7.56 -8.49
C GLU A 299 -14.86 -6.68 -9.66
N THR A 300 -16.01 -6.98 -10.25
CA THR A 300 -16.68 -6.07 -11.20
C THR A 300 -17.15 -4.83 -10.43
N ARG A 301 -16.78 -3.63 -10.89
CA ARG A 301 -17.12 -2.34 -10.24
C ARG A 301 -18.01 -1.44 -11.10
N GLY A 302 -18.12 -1.74 -12.39
CA GLY A 302 -19.04 -1.14 -13.35
C GLY A 302 -19.56 -2.21 -14.32
N LEU A 303 -20.71 -1.97 -14.93
CA LEU A 303 -21.27 -2.84 -15.96
C LEU A 303 -22.15 -2.05 -16.93
N CYS A 304 -21.83 -2.13 -18.22
CA CYS A 304 -22.69 -1.67 -19.30
C CYS A 304 -23.65 -2.79 -19.74
N LEU A 305 -24.95 -2.60 -19.49
CA LEU A 305 -26.02 -3.57 -19.79
C LEU A 305 -26.63 -3.35 -21.18
N SER A 306 -27.03 -4.47 -21.80
CA SER A 306 -27.73 -4.48 -23.08
C SER A 306 -29.03 -5.29 -23.03
N GLU A 307 -29.15 -6.22 -22.08
CA GLU A 307 -30.35 -7.04 -21.89
C GLU A 307 -31.40 -6.38 -20.98
N GLU A 308 -32.65 -6.86 -21.07
CA GLU A 308 -33.72 -6.46 -20.14
C GLU A 308 -33.55 -7.17 -18.80
N GLN A 309 -33.47 -6.39 -17.71
CA GLN A 309 -33.33 -6.94 -16.37
C GLN A 309 -33.98 -6.01 -15.34
N THR A 310 -34.38 -6.58 -14.20
CA THR A 310 -34.74 -5.78 -13.02
C THR A 310 -33.56 -5.74 -12.08
N VAL A 311 -33.06 -4.55 -11.77
CA VAL A 311 -31.85 -4.35 -10.95
C VAL A 311 -32.20 -3.52 -9.72
N SER A 312 -31.70 -3.93 -8.55
CA SER A 312 -31.87 -3.19 -7.30
C SER A 312 -30.93 -1.98 -7.26
N THR A 313 -31.48 -0.76 -7.34
CA THR A 313 -30.71 0.49 -7.31
C THR A 313 -30.85 1.23 -5.98
N ILE A 314 -29.85 2.04 -5.63
CA ILE A 314 -29.83 2.81 -4.39
C ILE A 314 -30.66 4.09 -4.56
N ARG A 315 -31.85 4.08 -3.95
CA ARG A 315 -32.75 5.25 -3.89
C ARG A 315 -32.32 6.26 -2.84
N ARG A 316 -31.86 5.77 -1.68
CA ARG A 316 -31.47 6.61 -0.54
C ARG A 316 -30.12 6.13 0.00
N ARG A 317 -29.17 7.06 0.08
CA ARG A 317 -27.85 6.83 0.68
C ARG A 317 -27.96 6.29 2.11
N PRO A 318 -27.01 5.44 2.55
CA PRO A 318 -26.93 5.05 3.94
C PRO A 318 -26.62 6.26 4.83
N ARG A 319 -27.12 6.20 6.06
CA ARG A 319 -26.75 7.13 7.15
C ARG A 319 -25.58 6.53 7.92
N LEU A 320 -24.61 7.36 8.27
CA LEU A 320 -23.51 6.94 9.13
C LEU A 320 -24.02 6.92 10.57
N GLY A 321 -24.18 5.73 11.14
CA GLY A 321 -24.62 5.52 12.52
C GLY A 321 -23.48 5.61 13.52
N THR A 322 -23.81 5.54 14.81
CA THR A 322 -22.83 5.43 15.90
C THR A 322 -21.98 4.15 15.70
N GLY A 323 -20.65 4.31 15.62
CA GLY A 323 -19.71 3.18 15.49
C GLY A 323 -19.24 2.84 14.06
N ASN A 324 -19.11 3.82 13.16
CA ASN A 324 -18.54 3.66 11.81
C ASN A 324 -19.25 2.59 10.94
N ARG A 325 -20.55 2.39 11.16
CA ARG A 325 -21.39 1.50 10.33
C ARG A 325 -22.36 2.32 9.50
N SER A 326 -22.48 1.99 8.22
CA SER A 326 -23.59 2.44 7.40
C SER A 326 -24.88 1.73 7.81
N MET A 327 -25.96 2.48 7.97
CA MET A 327 -27.31 1.97 8.30
C MET A 327 -28.34 2.64 7.37
N ASP A 328 -29.58 2.12 7.34
CA ASP A 328 -30.75 2.74 6.69
C ASP A 328 -30.64 3.00 5.18
N MET A 329 -29.90 2.19 4.44
CA MET A 329 -29.94 2.25 2.98
C MET A 329 -31.23 1.65 2.45
N ILE A 330 -31.84 2.33 1.48
CA ILE A 330 -33.06 1.86 0.82
C ILE A 330 -32.74 1.61 -0.64
N THR A 331 -32.88 0.35 -1.05
CA THR A 331 -32.85 -0.06 -2.44
C THR A 331 -34.26 -0.11 -3.02
N GLU A 332 -34.39 0.10 -4.32
CA GLU A 332 -35.65 -0.10 -5.05
C GLU A 332 -35.41 -0.88 -6.34
N PRO A 333 -36.34 -1.75 -6.75
CA PRO A 333 -36.23 -2.45 -8.02
C PRO A 333 -36.43 -1.46 -9.18
N TYR A 334 -35.49 -1.44 -10.11
CA TYR A 334 -35.58 -0.66 -11.34
C TYR A 334 -35.70 -1.61 -12.53
N LYS A 335 -36.83 -1.53 -13.25
CA LYS A 335 -37.07 -2.36 -14.44
C LYS A 335 -36.42 -1.72 -15.66
N LEU A 336 -35.39 -2.37 -16.20
CA LEU A 336 -34.76 -1.99 -17.46
C LEU A 336 -35.55 -2.60 -18.62
N THR A 337 -35.98 -1.73 -19.54
CA THR A 337 -36.64 -2.13 -20.79
C THR A 337 -35.70 -1.86 -21.95
N ARG A 338 -35.54 -2.82 -22.86
CA ARG A 338 -34.65 -2.75 -24.01
C ARG A 338 -35.31 -1.89 -25.07
N ARG A 339 -34.86 -0.64 -25.13
CA ARG A 339 -35.27 0.32 -26.16
C ARG A 339 -34.27 0.43 -27.31
N CYS A 340 -33.08 -0.15 -27.14
CA CYS A 340 -31.93 -0.08 -28.04
C CYS A 340 -30.83 -1.04 -27.55
N ASP A 341 -29.59 -0.91 -28.07
CA ASP A 341 -28.46 -1.78 -27.75
C ASP A 341 -27.80 -1.53 -26.38
N VAL A 342 -28.15 -0.46 -25.67
CA VAL A 342 -27.64 -0.16 -24.31
C VAL A 342 -28.80 0.22 -23.39
N THR A 343 -29.03 -0.58 -22.36
CA THR A 343 -30.17 -0.42 -21.43
C THR A 343 -29.84 0.41 -20.20
N ALA A 344 -28.64 0.27 -19.64
CA ALA A 344 -28.15 1.06 -18.51
C ALA A 344 -26.63 0.90 -18.30
N ILE A 345 -26.05 1.83 -17.55
CA ILE A 345 -24.74 1.69 -16.92
C ILE A 345 -24.95 1.53 -15.42
N LEU A 346 -24.41 0.45 -14.85
CA LEU A 346 -24.41 0.18 -13.42
C LEU A 346 -23.03 0.51 -12.85
N ILE A 347 -22.98 1.14 -11.68
CA ILE A 347 -21.72 1.38 -10.95
C ILE A 347 -21.87 0.98 -9.48
N LEU A 348 -20.86 0.31 -8.94
CA LEU A 348 -20.80 -0.03 -7.53
C LEU A 348 -20.74 1.24 -6.67
N TYR A 349 -21.64 1.35 -5.70
CA TYR A 349 -21.71 2.51 -4.82
C TYR A 349 -20.52 2.62 -3.84
N GLY A 350 -20.37 3.77 -3.21
CA GLY A 350 -19.39 3.97 -2.13
C GLY A 350 -17.95 4.01 -2.61
N LEU A 351 -17.73 4.30 -3.90
CA LEU A 351 -16.41 4.53 -4.48
C LEU A 351 -16.11 6.04 -4.52
N PRO A 352 -14.85 6.47 -4.32
CA PRO A 352 -14.43 7.85 -4.51
C PRO A 352 -14.84 8.41 -5.88
N ARG A 353 -15.09 9.71 -5.95
CA ARG A 353 -15.54 10.41 -7.16
C ARG A 353 -14.64 10.13 -8.37
N LEU A 354 -13.31 10.16 -8.20
CA LEU A 354 -12.38 9.91 -9.30
C LEU A 354 -12.41 8.46 -9.77
N LEU A 355 -12.52 7.48 -8.87
CA LEU A 355 -12.66 6.08 -9.24
C LEU A 355 -14.01 5.81 -9.93
N THR A 356 -15.08 6.37 -9.37
CA THR A 356 -16.43 6.32 -9.98
C THR A 356 -16.40 6.90 -11.39
N GLY A 357 -15.71 8.02 -11.58
CA GLY A 357 -15.64 8.70 -12.87
C GLY A 357 -14.79 7.96 -13.89
N SER A 358 -13.68 7.34 -13.49
CA SER A 358 -12.87 6.51 -14.39
C SER A 358 -13.63 5.25 -14.81
N ILE A 359 -14.35 4.61 -13.89
CA ILE A 359 -15.23 3.48 -14.21
C ILE A 359 -16.35 3.94 -15.16
N LEU A 360 -17.00 5.06 -14.88
CA LEU A 360 -18.05 5.57 -15.75
C LEU A 360 -17.53 5.91 -17.16
N ALA A 361 -16.34 6.51 -17.26
CA ALA A 361 -15.69 6.77 -18.54
C ALA A 361 -15.39 5.47 -19.30
N HIS A 362 -14.97 4.41 -18.60
CA HIS A 362 -14.78 3.07 -19.16
C HIS A 362 -16.10 2.48 -19.68
N GLU A 363 -17.15 2.41 -18.85
CA GLU A 363 -18.45 1.86 -19.24
C GLU A 363 -19.13 2.66 -20.36
N MET A 364 -18.93 3.98 -20.37
CA MET A 364 -19.43 4.84 -21.44
C MET A 364 -18.78 4.51 -22.79
N MET A 365 -17.54 3.99 -22.80
CA MET A 365 -16.87 3.59 -24.04
C MET A 365 -17.54 2.33 -24.61
N HIS A 366 -17.85 1.34 -23.78
CA HIS A 366 -18.66 0.18 -24.19
C HIS A 366 -20.01 0.64 -24.76
N ALA A 367 -20.70 1.55 -24.05
CA ALA A 367 -21.98 2.07 -24.51
C ALA A 367 -21.86 2.76 -25.88
N TRP A 368 -20.86 3.64 -26.03
CA TRP A 368 -20.63 4.36 -27.29
C TRP A 368 -20.32 3.40 -28.44
N MET A 369 -19.44 2.41 -28.25
CA MET A 369 -19.12 1.42 -29.30
C MET A 369 -20.34 0.63 -29.74
N ARG A 370 -21.18 0.18 -28.80
CA ARG A 370 -22.43 -0.54 -29.12
C ARG A 370 -23.37 0.34 -29.94
N LEU A 371 -23.56 1.60 -29.56
CA LEU A 371 -24.41 2.55 -30.28
C LEU A 371 -23.88 2.93 -31.66
N GLN A 372 -22.56 2.88 -31.88
CA GLN A 372 -21.94 3.09 -33.19
C GLN A 372 -21.93 1.82 -34.06
N GLY A 373 -22.46 0.69 -33.57
CA GLY A 373 -22.55 -0.55 -34.33
C GLY A 373 -21.19 -1.23 -34.54
N PHE A 374 -20.27 -1.13 -33.57
CA PHE A 374 -19.04 -1.92 -33.61
C PHE A 374 -19.39 -3.42 -33.61
N ARG A 375 -18.67 -4.19 -34.43
CA ARG A 375 -18.74 -5.66 -34.38
C ARG A 375 -18.18 -6.18 -33.07
N THR A 376 -18.47 -7.43 -32.74
CA THR A 376 -17.82 -8.13 -31.61
C THR A 376 -16.30 -8.06 -31.76
N LEU A 377 -15.65 -7.39 -30.80
CA LEU A 377 -14.21 -7.24 -30.72
C LEU A 377 -13.62 -8.34 -29.83
N SER A 378 -12.31 -8.57 -29.95
CA SER A 378 -11.61 -9.35 -28.93
C SER A 378 -11.50 -8.54 -27.63
N GLN A 379 -11.50 -9.24 -26.49
CA GLN A 379 -11.56 -8.60 -25.17
C GLN A 379 -10.40 -7.65 -24.93
N ASP A 380 -9.19 -8.01 -25.34
CA ASP A 380 -7.99 -7.16 -25.23
C ASP A 380 -8.14 -5.83 -25.98
N VAL A 381 -8.86 -5.81 -27.11
CA VAL A 381 -9.10 -4.60 -27.90
C VAL A 381 -10.23 -3.77 -27.29
N GLU A 382 -11.34 -4.41 -26.92
CA GLU A 382 -12.50 -3.74 -26.33
C GLU A 382 -12.15 -3.14 -24.96
N GLU A 383 -11.65 -3.95 -24.04
CA GLU A 383 -11.27 -3.51 -22.69
C GLU A 383 -10.08 -2.55 -22.74
N GLY A 384 -9.14 -2.80 -23.65
CA GLY A 384 -7.98 -1.95 -23.85
C GLY A 384 -8.36 -0.51 -24.22
N ILE A 385 -9.24 -0.31 -25.21
CA ILE A 385 -9.68 1.03 -25.57
C ILE A 385 -10.55 1.67 -24.47
N CYS A 386 -11.38 0.89 -23.78
CA CYS A 386 -12.15 1.38 -22.63
C CYS A 386 -11.24 1.88 -21.49
N GLN A 387 -10.15 1.18 -21.19
CA GLN A 387 -9.12 1.62 -20.23
C GLN A 387 -8.40 2.90 -20.69
N VAL A 388 -8.15 3.06 -22.00
CA VAL A 388 -7.58 4.30 -22.53
C VAL A 388 -8.49 5.50 -22.26
N LEU A 389 -9.80 5.38 -22.47
CA LEU A 389 -10.74 6.48 -22.19
C LEU A 389 -10.83 6.80 -20.70
N ALA A 390 -10.81 5.78 -19.83
CA ALA A 390 -10.76 5.97 -18.37
C ALA A 390 -9.50 6.73 -17.93
N HIS A 391 -8.34 6.33 -18.45
CA HIS A 391 -7.05 6.98 -18.19
C HIS A 391 -7.02 8.41 -18.73
N MET A 392 -7.47 8.64 -19.97
CA MET A 392 -7.56 9.98 -20.56
C MET A 392 -8.44 10.91 -19.74
N TRP A 393 -9.60 10.43 -19.25
CA TRP A 393 -10.46 11.22 -18.38
C TRP A 393 -9.74 11.59 -17.08
N LEU A 394 -9.07 10.65 -16.40
CA LEU A 394 -8.28 10.94 -15.20
C LEU A 394 -7.21 12.02 -15.45
N LEU A 395 -6.53 11.98 -16.60
CA LEU A 395 -5.55 13.00 -16.97
C LEU A 395 -6.15 14.41 -17.08
N THR A 396 -7.36 14.54 -17.64
CA THR A 396 -8.07 15.84 -17.69
C THR A 396 -8.36 16.41 -16.31
N GLN A 397 -8.53 15.52 -15.33
CA GLN A 397 -8.80 15.92 -13.96
C GLN A 397 -7.52 16.50 -13.32
N PHE A 398 -6.31 16.07 -13.68
CA PHE A 398 -5.07 16.68 -13.16
C PHE A 398 -4.73 18.03 -13.80
N ASP A 399 -4.91 18.16 -15.12
CA ASP A 399 -4.54 19.39 -15.86
C ASP A 399 -5.37 20.61 -15.42
N SER A 400 -6.60 20.38 -14.98
CA SER A 400 -7.49 21.43 -14.46
C SER A 400 -6.98 22.11 -13.16
N ALA A 401 -5.94 21.57 -12.50
CA ALA A 401 -5.44 22.05 -11.21
C ALA A 401 -4.16 22.90 -11.27
N SER A 402 -3.47 22.93 -12.43
CA SER A 402 -2.16 23.58 -12.54
C SER A 402 -2.22 25.08 -12.90
N ASP A 403 -3.40 25.61 -13.27
CA ASP A 403 -3.55 27.01 -13.73
C ASP A 403 -3.91 28.02 -12.62
N SER A 404 -3.92 27.64 -11.34
CA SER A 404 -4.27 28.55 -10.23
C SER A 404 -3.07 29.04 -9.42
N ASN A 405 -2.03 29.56 -10.08
CA ASN A 405 -0.96 30.36 -9.47
C ASN A 405 -0.80 31.73 -10.14
N GLY A 406 -1.87 32.28 -10.71
CA GLY A 406 -1.94 33.65 -11.23
C GLY A 406 -2.54 34.61 -10.21
N ALA A 407 -1.85 35.73 -9.97
CA ALA A 407 -2.20 36.78 -9.03
C ALA A 407 -3.63 37.32 -9.16
N TRP A 408 -4.21 37.71 -8.02
CA TRP A 408 -5.52 38.34 -7.92
C TRP A 408 -5.54 39.69 -8.64
N THR A 409 -6.37 39.81 -9.68
CA THR A 409 -6.98 41.09 -10.07
C THR A 409 -8.46 40.84 -10.36
N SER A 410 -9.30 41.56 -9.62
CA SER A 410 -10.75 41.47 -9.68
C SER A 410 -11.27 42.05 -11.00
N SER A 411 -12.02 41.27 -11.77
CA SER A 411 -13.07 41.80 -12.63
C SER A 411 -14.13 40.74 -12.93
N SER A 412 -15.36 41.12 -12.68
CA SER A 412 -16.57 40.32 -12.76
C SER A 412 -17.05 40.13 -14.19
N SER A 413 -17.19 38.89 -14.64
CA SER A 413 -18.08 38.53 -15.74
C SER A 413 -18.72 37.18 -15.49
N SER A 414 -20.05 37.19 -15.57
CA SER A 414 -20.96 36.07 -15.35
C SER A 414 -20.92 35.09 -16.52
N SER A 415 -20.24 33.97 -16.33
CA SER A 415 -20.51 32.71 -17.02
C SER A 415 -20.44 31.59 -16.00
N SER A 416 -21.54 30.85 -15.84
CA SER A 416 -21.71 29.80 -14.83
C SER A 416 -20.89 28.56 -15.19
N ARG A 417 -19.56 28.65 -15.10
CA ARG A 417 -18.73 27.47 -14.87
C ARG A 417 -18.92 27.09 -13.40
N LEU A 418 -19.42 25.88 -13.15
CA LEU A 418 -19.28 25.23 -11.85
C LEU A 418 -17.81 25.36 -11.44
N LYS A 419 -17.51 26.22 -10.46
CA LYS A 419 -16.17 26.40 -9.92
C LYS A 419 -15.75 25.04 -9.37
N LYS A 420 -14.97 24.27 -10.14
CA LYS A 420 -14.24 23.08 -9.71
C LYS A 420 -13.45 23.54 -8.47
N GLY A 421 -13.93 23.18 -7.28
CA GLY A 421 -13.33 23.61 -6.02
C GLY A 421 -11.85 23.23 -5.98
N LYS A 422 -11.07 23.94 -5.17
CA LYS A 422 -9.66 23.61 -4.94
C LYS A 422 -9.59 22.16 -4.43
N ARG A 423 -9.25 21.21 -5.32
CA ARG A 423 -9.25 19.78 -4.99
C ARG A 423 -8.26 19.53 -3.86
N SER A 424 -8.62 18.63 -2.94
CA SER A 424 -7.72 18.30 -1.83
C SER A 424 -6.47 17.60 -2.37
N GLN A 425 -5.32 17.81 -1.72
CA GLN A 425 -4.06 17.13 -2.06
C GLN A 425 -4.23 15.60 -2.04
N LEU A 426 -5.12 15.12 -1.17
CA LEU A 426 -5.52 13.74 -1.01
C LEU A 426 -6.31 13.21 -2.21
N GLU A 427 -7.28 13.97 -2.72
CA GLU A 427 -8.03 13.59 -3.94
C GLU A 427 -7.08 13.49 -5.15
N ARG A 428 -6.09 14.38 -5.25
CA ARG A 428 -5.05 14.29 -6.29
C ARG A 428 -4.23 13.00 -6.16
N LYS A 429 -3.76 12.67 -4.95
CA LYS A 429 -2.96 11.46 -4.70
C LYS A 429 -3.78 10.18 -4.95
N LEU A 430 -5.07 10.18 -4.62
CA LEU A 430 -6.00 9.10 -5.01
C LEU A 430 -6.15 8.98 -6.52
N GLY A 431 -6.26 10.10 -7.23
CA GLY A 431 -6.26 10.09 -8.69
C GLY A 431 -4.98 9.48 -9.28
N GLU A 432 -3.81 9.90 -8.77
CA GLU A 432 -2.51 9.36 -9.19
C GLU A 432 -2.43 7.85 -8.94
N PHE A 433 -2.99 7.37 -7.81
CA PHE A 433 -3.11 5.95 -7.51
C PHE A 433 -3.97 5.21 -8.54
N PHE A 434 -5.17 5.70 -8.87
CA PHE A 434 -6.04 5.05 -9.86
C PHE A 434 -5.42 5.05 -11.26
N LYS A 435 -4.74 6.13 -11.62
CA LYS A 435 -3.97 6.19 -12.87
C LYS A 435 -2.86 5.13 -12.87
N HIS A 436 -2.10 5.03 -11.79
CA HIS A 436 -1.06 4.01 -11.65
C HIS A 436 -1.62 2.59 -11.72
N GLN A 437 -2.80 2.32 -11.16
CA GLN A 437 -3.45 1.00 -11.27
C GLN A 437 -3.69 0.60 -12.73
N ILE A 438 -4.20 1.51 -13.57
CA ILE A 438 -4.39 1.24 -15.01
C ILE A 438 -3.05 1.01 -15.71
N GLU A 439 -2.04 1.84 -15.43
CA GLU A 439 -0.73 1.77 -16.11
C GLU A 439 0.10 0.52 -15.73
N SER A 440 -0.03 0.07 -14.48
CA SER A 440 0.72 -1.06 -13.93
C SER A 440 -0.04 -2.38 -13.93
N ASP A 441 -1.25 -2.41 -14.47
CA ASP A 441 -2.05 -3.63 -14.58
C ASP A 441 -1.29 -4.69 -15.39
N ALA A 442 -1.10 -5.86 -14.78
CA ALA A 442 -0.37 -6.99 -15.36
C ALA A 442 -1.26 -7.95 -16.16
N SER A 443 -2.58 -7.73 -16.17
CA SER A 443 -3.51 -8.61 -16.86
C SER A 443 -3.33 -8.54 -18.39
N PRO A 444 -3.48 -9.67 -19.11
CA PRO A 444 -3.40 -9.66 -20.57
C PRO A 444 -4.52 -8.86 -21.24
N VAL A 445 -5.71 -8.84 -20.65
CA VAL A 445 -6.88 -8.18 -21.25
C VAL A 445 -6.88 -6.69 -20.96
N TYR A 446 -6.79 -6.29 -19.68
CA TYR A 446 -6.88 -4.88 -19.30
C TYR A 446 -5.52 -4.19 -19.37
N GLY A 447 -4.46 -4.82 -18.85
CA GLY A 447 -3.12 -4.26 -18.82
C GLY A 447 -2.45 -4.19 -20.19
N ASP A 448 -2.28 -5.33 -20.86
CA ASP A 448 -1.67 -5.36 -22.20
C ASP A 448 -2.57 -4.68 -23.23
N GLY A 449 -3.90 -4.88 -23.14
CA GLY A 449 -4.88 -4.16 -23.96
C GLY A 449 -4.79 -2.65 -23.81
N PHE A 450 -4.68 -2.12 -22.58
CA PHE A 450 -4.44 -0.71 -22.33
C PHE A 450 -3.13 -0.24 -22.95
N ARG A 451 -2.02 -0.96 -22.76
CA ARG A 451 -0.71 -0.60 -23.32
C ARG A 451 -0.76 -0.51 -24.85
N ALA A 452 -1.37 -1.49 -25.50
CA ALA A 452 -1.53 -1.53 -26.96
C ALA A 452 -2.43 -0.39 -27.46
N GLY A 453 -3.59 -0.20 -26.83
CA GLY A 453 -4.54 0.87 -27.18
C GLY A 453 -3.96 2.26 -26.94
N HIS A 454 -3.29 2.47 -25.81
CA HIS A 454 -2.64 3.73 -25.46
C HIS A 454 -1.53 4.07 -26.46
N GLN A 455 -0.71 3.08 -26.86
CA GLN A 455 0.31 3.26 -27.89
C GLN A 455 -0.30 3.61 -29.26
N ALA A 456 -1.39 2.93 -29.66
CA ALA A 456 -2.11 3.22 -30.89
C ALA A 456 -2.68 4.64 -30.91
N VAL A 457 -3.37 5.04 -29.84
CA VAL A 457 -3.95 6.38 -29.69
C VAL A 457 -2.87 7.45 -29.64
N TYR A 458 -1.74 7.19 -28.97
CA TYR A 458 -0.58 8.09 -28.96
C TYR A 458 0.01 8.31 -30.36
N LYS A 459 0.17 7.24 -31.14
CA LYS A 459 0.83 7.27 -32.46
C LYS A 459 -0.09 7.80 -33.56
N TYR A 460 -1.36 7.39 -33.56
CA TYR A 460 -2.29 7.63 -34.67
C TYR A 460 -3.41 8.62 -34.32
N GLY A 461 -3.59 8.95 -33.05
CA GLY A 461 -4.73 9.72 -32.55
C GLY A 461 -5.96 8.83 -32.30
N LEU A 462 -6.82 9.28 -31.39
CA LEU A 462 -8.01 8.52 -30.97
C LEU A 462 -8.94 8.20 -32.14
N ARG A 463 -9.31 9.21 -32.93
CA ARG A 463 -10.24 9.05 -34.06
C ARG A 463 -9.78 8.02 -35.08
N ASN A 464 -8.51 8.08 -35.50
CA ASN A 464 -7.96 7.13 -36.47
C ASN A 464 -7.84 5.72 -35.89
N THR A 465 -7.52 5.62 -34.59
CA THR A 465 -7.48 4.35 -33.89
C THR A 465 -8.85 3.70 -33.84
N LEU A 466 -9.90 4.45 -33.50
CA LEU A 466 -11.29 3.96 -33.46
C LEU A 466 -11.80 3.55 -34.83
N GLU A 467 -11.51 4.33 -35.87
CA GLU A 467 -11.86 3.97 -37.25
C GLU A 467 -11.17 2.67 -37.69
N HIS A 468 -9.89 2.51 -37.34
CA HIS A 468 -9.17 1.27 -37.61
C HIS A 468 -9.77 0.09 -36.87
N ILE A 469 -10.05 0.21 -35.57
CA ILE A 469 -10.71 -0.84 -34.78
C ILE A 469 -12.07 -1.20 -35.40
N ARG A 470 -12.86 -0.21 -35.83
CA ARG A 470 -14.16 -0.46 -36.48
C ARG A 470 -14.02 -1.32 -37.74
N MET A 471 -12.98 -1.07 -38.53
CA MET A 471 -12.74 -1.76 -39.81
C MET A 471 -12.06 -3.13 -39.61
N THR A 472 -11.05 -3.22 -38.76
CA THR A 472 -10.14 -4.39 -38.63
C THR A 472 -10.35 -5.19 -37.35
N GLY A 473 -11.04 -4.64 -36.36
CA GLY A 473 -11.28 -5.28 -35.06
C GLY A 473 -10.04 -5.43 -34.21
N ARG A 474 -8.95 -4.72 -34.55
CA ARG A 474 -7.64 -4.76 -33.89
C ARG A 474 -7.10 -3.36 -33.72
N PHE A 475 -6.07 -3.18 -32.87
CA PHE A 475 -5.33 -1.93 -32.81
C PHE A 475 -4.43 -1.75 -34.05
N PRO A 476 -4.24 -0.50 -34.52
CA PRO A 476 -3.24 -0.19 -35.55
C PRO A 476 -1.82 -0.29 -34.96
N HIS A 477 -0.89 -0.92 -35.70
CA HIS A 477 0.52 -1.08 -35.33
C HIS A 477 1.43 -0.10 -36.05
#